data_AF-A0A938RDJ2-F1
#
_entry.id   AF-A0A938RDJ2-F1
#
_cell.length_a   1.000
_cell.length_b   1.000
_cell.length_c   1.000
_cell.angle_alpha   90.00
_cell.angle_beta   90.00
_cell.angle_gamma   90.00
#
_symmetry.space_group_name_H-M   'P 1'
#
loop_
_entity.id
_entity.type
_entity.pdbx_description
1 polymer ?
#
loop_
_entity_poly.entity_id
_entity_poly.type
_entity_poly.pdbx_seq_one_letter_code
_entity_poly.pdbx_strand_id
1 'polypeptide(L)'
;MLGLFRYRMVQAEAMGVKKIVYCAAGLLVLSSLAVQPVSAAQAAQYTVQAETLSFEPAARAVVNRLAGHGYDAYFESHTGADGKVVYKVRFGRFATRAEADEAAREYRRKEQRDCFVVQAVPTPLPGSRQPEIAREQPSTEYALQDAPVVPREIAAGAAQAAVRTGEFYTVQIAAKSDGAVAQALASELQRKGYAAYVLPPDPADAKMLHRIRFGTYETRAQAEQAGSSYAERERGDFLVVLSPPGRTAAVMNAGSAEEAASVPASLVVQVFTVQVCVRETRESAEKYAEQVRAKGFDPYIVRYEASNGKVLYRVRMGSYQERARAEELASAYEQQGGRDYLVVRTVQEMPLSDGPVPAEPPAIALEPPAVPEPVIAPEIAPEIDGAVQEPAVTEQTPDMPAPVAPPEKPADWPATVVKVYAYTGPDNELNLTNAYAKIPKQLLGRIQYVSIFPVMFMEVPETGNAFVMEVEGVRRMVRLEGIRLPAEQRAQAVDGIRELLSAEPLRLKYAPAGERSDLLTGSLYYRAGADVQIELIKRGLATVDESSVPAGRYDAFQAASERARDLNAGVPAGDPAEAEMSGGGGADIEPGMQQ
;
A
#
# COMPACT_ATOMS: atom_id res chain seq x y z
N MET A 1 -7.95 13.71 -64.72
CA MET A 1 -7.03 12.78 -64.04
C MET A 1 -5.75 12.58 -64.88
N LEU A 2 -4.87 13.59 -65.00
CA LEU A 2 -3.49 13.46 -65.54
C LEU A 2 -2.66 14.76 -65.45
N GLY A 3 -2.99 15.67 -64.51
CA GLY A 3 -2.32 16.98 -64.40
C GLY A 3 -1.77 17.34 -63.01
N LEU A 4 -2.11 16.60 -61.95
CA LEU A 4 -1.73 16.95 -60.58
C LEU A 4 -0.57 16.13 -59.97
N PHE A 5 -0.06 15.11 -60.69
CA PHE A 5 0.99 14.23 -60.16
C PHE A 5 2.42 14.65 -60.47
N ARG A 6 2.64 15.65 -61.34
CA ARG A 6 4.00 16.09 -61.73
C ARG A 6 4.61 17.19 -60.86
N TYR A 7 3.85 17.79 -59.93
CA TYR A 7 4.35 18.92 -59.14
C TYR A 7 4.98 18.53 -57.79
N ARG A 8 4.83 17.28 -57.32
CA ARG A 8 5.40 16.82 -56.03
C ARG A 8 6.76 16.10 -56.15
N MET A 9 7.25 15.82 -57.35
CA MET A 9 8.49 15.04 -57.50
C MET A 9 9.76 15.90 -57.68
N VAL A 10 9.64 17.21 -57.91
CA VAL A 10 10.79 18.12 -58.13
C VAL A 10 11.27 18.81 -56.84
N GLN A 11 10.54 18.72 -55.73
CA GLN A 11 10.96 19.31 -54.44
C GLN A 11 11.75 18.36 -53.52
N ALA A 12 11.83 17.06 -53.84
CA ALA A 12 12.51 16.08 -52.99
C ALA A 12 14.03 16.00 -53.23
N GLU A 13 14.54 16.41 -54.40
CA GLU A 13 15.97 16.29 -54.73
C GLU A 13 16.81 17.52 -54.33
N ALA A 14 16.20 18.66 -54.02
CA ALA A 14 16.94 19.88 -53.65
C ALA A 14 17.36 19.97 -52.16
N MET A 15 16.87 19.07 -51.29
CA MET A 15 17.22 19.06 -49.86
C MET A 15 18.23 17.97 -49.45
N GLY A 16 18.56 17.02 -50.34
CA GLY A 16 19.48 15.92 -50.03
C GLY A 16 20.97 16.29 -50.08
N VAL A 17 21.35 17.32 -50.85
CA VAL A 17 22.77 17.61 -51.14
C VAL A 17 23.40 18.61 -50.16
N LYS A 18 22.60 19.40 -49.43
CA LYS A 18 23.14 20.36 -48.44
C LYS A 18 23.55 19.75 -47.10
N LYS A 19 23.11 18.53 -46.76
CA LYS A 19 23.50 17.86 -45.50
C LYS A 19 24.85 17.13 -45.56
N ILE A 20 25.32 16.75 -46.74
CA ILE A 20 26.57 15.98 -46.88
C ILE A 20 27.82 16.88 -46.83
N VAL A 21 27.70 18.17 -47.18
CA VAL A 21 28.84 19.11 -47.15
C VAL A 21 29.14 19.65 -45.75
N TYR A 22 28.17 19.67 -44.83
CA TYR A 22 28.41 20.15 -43.45
C TYR A 22 28.98 19.10 -42.49
N CYS A 23 28.96 17.80 -42.84
CA CYS A 23 29.57 16.76 -41.99
C CYS A 23 31.07 16.56 -42.25
N ALA A 24 31.60 16.95 -43.41
CA ALA A 24 33.02 16.74 -43.74
C ALA A 24 33.95 17.89 -43.33
N ALA A 25 33.42 19.10 -43.05
CA ALA A 25 34.23 20.26 -42.66
C ALA A 25 34.32 20.48 -41.14
N GLY A 26 33.59 19.71 -40.33
CA GLY A 26 33.60 19.79 -38.86
C GLY A 26 34.56 18.81 -38.17
N LEU A 27 35.29 17.98 -38.93
CA LEU A 27 36.08 16.87 -38.39
C LEU A 27 37.61 17.15 -38.33
N LEU A 28 38.04 18.40 -38.50
CA LEU A 28 39.47 18.74 -38.68
C LEU A 28 39.97 19.94 -37.83
N VAL A 29 39.34 20.22 -36.67
CA VAL A 29 39.84 21.22 -35.69
C VAL A 29 39.63 20.77 -34.22
N LEU A 30 39.86 19.50 -33.89
CA LEU A 30 39.87 19.04 -32.48
C LEU A 30 41.08 18.15 -32.19
N SER A 31 42.27 18.65 -32.51
CA SER A 31 43.53 18.09 -32.04
C SER A 31 44.35 19.22 -31.44
N SER A 32 44.25 19.39 -30.11
CA SER A 32 45.24 19.98 -29.19
C SER A 32 44.56 20.68 -27.99
N LEU A 33 44.03 19.91 -27.05
CA LEU A 33 43.93 20.35 -25.66
C LEU A 33 44.66 19.30 -24.82
N ALA A 34 45.96 19.52 -24.64
CA ALA A 34 46.73 18.83 -23.63
C ALA A 34 46.14 19.22 -22.27
N VAL A 35 45.46 18.27 -21.63
CA VAL A 35 44.99 18.38 -20.24
C VAL A 35 46.23 18.51 -19.37
N GLN A 36 46.44 19.69 -18.77
CA GLN A 36 47.45 19.83 -17.73
C GLN A 36 47.00 19.04 -16.49
N PRO A 37 47.88 18.24 -15.87
CA PRO A 37 47.55 17.57 -14.62
C PRO A 37 47.35 18.63 -13.54
N VAL A 38 46.10 18.77 -13.07
CA VAL A 38 45.76 19.68 -11.97
C VAL A 38 46.48 19.20 -10.72
N SER A 39 47.29 20.11 -10.17
CA SER A 39 48.10 19.96 -8.97
C SER A 39 47.29 19.36 -7.82
N ALA A 40 47.82 18.29 -7.22
CA ALA A 40 47.25 17.63 -6.07
C ALA A 40 47.22 18.56 -4.84
N ALA A 41 46.13 18.45 -4.06
CA ALA A 41 45.94 18.97 -2.70
C ALA A 41 45.19 20.31 -2.51
N GLN A 42 44.28 20.69 -3.42
CA GLN A 42 43.18 21.58 -3.00
C GLN A 42 42.09 20.75 -2.32
N ALA A 43 41.87 21.01 -1.02
CA ALA A 43 40.80 20.39 -0.26
C ALA A 43 39.46 20.66 -0.96
N ALA A 44 38.66 19.62 -1.21
CA ALA A 44 37.38 19.74 -1.87
C ALA A 44 36.49 20.75 -1.12
N GLN A 45 36.08 21.81 -1.82
CA GLN A 45 35.34 22.92 -1.23
C GLN A 45 33.84 22.83 -1.48
N TYR A 46 33.37 21.99 -2.40
CA TYR A 46 31.96 21.93 -2.78
C TYR A 46 31.45 20.48 -2.83
N THR A 47 30.17 20.30 -2.52
CA THR A 47 29.47 19.01 -2.57
C THR A 47 28.01 19.24 -2.97
N VAL A 48 27.35 18.21 -3.50
CA VAL A 48 25.95 18.31 -3.92
C VAL A 48 25.06 17.71 -2.83
N GLN A 49 24.17 18.51 -2.24
CA GLN A 49 23.17 18.06 -1.29
C GLN A 49 21.91 17.60 -2.03
N ALA A 50 21.57 16.32 -1.86
CA ALA A 50 20.42 15.69 -2.50
C ALA A 50 19.16 15.75 -1.62
N GLU A 51 19.28 15.53 -0.31
CA GLU A 51 18.11 15.42 0.57
C GLU A 51 18.43 15.85 2.01
N THR A 52 17.42 16.24 2.78
CA THR A 52 17.54 16.54 4.22
C THR A 52 16.43 15.83 4.97
N LEU A 53 16.80 15.01 5.94
CA LEU A 53 15.90 14.07 6.61
C LEU A 53 16.01 14.22 8.13
N SER A 54 14.95 13.98 8.87
CA SER A 54 14.96 14.05 10.35
C SER A 54 15.26 12.71 11.02
N PHE A 55 15.57 11.67 10.24
CA PHE A 55 15.69 10.29 10.71
C PHE A 55 16.89 9.59 10.06
N GLU A 56 17.79 9.04 10.88
CA GLU A 56 19.06 8.46 10.41
C GLU A 56 18.86 7.25 9.47
N PRO A 57 18.01 6.25 9.78
CA PRO A 57 17.81 5.11 8.88
C PRO A 57 17.30 5.51 7.50
N ALA A 58 16.44 6.55 7.43
CA ALA A 58 16.01 7.10 6.15
C ALA A 58 17.17 7.73 5.38
N ALA A 59 18.04 8.51 6.05
CA ALA A 59 19.23 9.09 5.42
C ALA A 59 20.20 8.03 4.91
N ARG A 60 20.38 6.95 5.68
CA ARG A 60 21.18 5.79 5.28
C ARG A 60 20.60 5.07 4.07
N ALA A 61 19.29 4.90 3.99
CA ALA A 61 18.63 4.32 2.82
C ALA A 61 18.86 5.17 1.55
N VAL A 62 18.81 6.50 1.67
CA VAL A 62 19.12 7.40 0.55
C VAL A 62 20.59 7.29 0.13
N VAL A 63 21.53 7.24 1.09
CA VAL A 63 22.95 7.02 0.79
C VAL A 63 23.18 5.70 0.06
N ASN A 64 22.62 4.58 0.55
CA ASN A 64 22.77 3.27 -0.09
C ASN A 64 22.21 3.27 -1.51
N ARG A 65 21.07 3.92 -1.73
CA ARG A 65 20.49 4.08 -3.07
C ARG A 65 21.42 4.86 -3.99
N LEU A 66 21.92 6.01 -3.56
CA LEU A 66 22.84 6.84 -4.36
C LEU A 66 24.16 6.11 -4.65
N ALA A 67 24.70 5.39 -3.66
CA ALA A 67 25.88 4.54 -3.86
C ALA A 67 25.63 3.44 -4.90
N GLY A 68 24.44 2.81 -4.87
CA GLY A 68 24.02 1.82 -5.88
C GLY A 68 23.90 2.39 -7.30
N HIS A 69 23.70 3.70 -7.42
CA HIS A 69 23.68 4.43 -8.70
C HIS A 69 25.07 4.97 -9.10
N GLY A 70 26.12 4.65 -8.33
CA GLY A 70 27.50 5.04 -8.61
C GLY A 70 27.92 6.41 -8.07
N TYR A 71 27.13 7.05 -7.21
CA TYR A 71 27.51 8.30 -6.55
C TYR A 71 28.29 8.03 -5.26
N ASP A 72 29.38 8.77 -5.00
CA ASP A 72 30.07 8.77 -3.70
C ASP A 72 29.25 9.56 -2.67
N ALA A 73 28.22 8.91 -2.11
CA ALA A 73 27.23 9.51 -1.23
C ALA A 73 27.54 9.28 0.26
N TYR A 74 27.24 10.28 1.07
CA TYR A 74 27.37 10.26 2.52
C TYR A 74 26.30 11.15 3.16
N PHE A 75 26.13 11.10 4.48
CA PHE A 75 25.27 12.05 5.19
C PHE A 75 26.00 12.67 6.38
N GLU A 76 25.65 13.91 6.70
CA GLU A 76 26.14 14.62 7.89
C GLU A 76 24.96 14.92 8.82
N SER A 77 25.14 14.69 10.12
CA SER A 77 24.18 15.14 11.13
C SER A 77 24.43 16.62 11.46
N HIS A 78 23.34 17.37 11.61
CA HIS A 78 23.37 18.76 11.98
C HIS A 78 22.29 19.01 13.03
N THR A 79 22.70 19.45 14.21
CA THR A 79 21.78 19.84 15.28
C THR A 79 21.44 21.32 15.11
N GLY A 80 20.17 21.61 14.83
CA GLY A 80 19.67 22.98 14.76
C GLY A 80 19.67 23.68 16.12
N ALA A 81 19.47 24.99 16.13
CA ALA A 81 19.33 25.78 17.35
C ALA A 81 18.14 25.34 18.23
N ASP A 82 17.15 24.66 17.63
CA ASP A 82 15.99 24.08 18.30
C ASP A 82 16.28 22.69 18.91
N GLY A 83 17.53 22.22 18.86
CA GLY A 83 17.95 20.91 19.35
C GLY A 83 17.53 19.74 18.44
N LYS A 84 16.89 20.00 17.30
CA LYS A 84 16.52 18.94 16.36
C LYS A 84 17.72 18.54 15.51
N VAL A 85 17.97 17.24 15.43
CA VAL A 85 18.98 16.67 14.55
C VAL A 85 18.37 16.43 13.18
N VAL A 86 18.99 17.00 12.14
CA VAL A 86 18.69 16.70 10.74
C VAL A 86 19.91 16.09 10.07
N TYR A 87 19.68 15.17 9.15
CA TYR A 87 20.69 14.45 8.39
C TYR A 87 20.67 14.98 6.95
N LYS A 88 21.75 15.66 6.55
CA LYS A 88 21.93 16.22 5.21
C LYS A 88 22.65 15.19 4.34
N VAL A 89 21.96 14.61 3.38
CA VAL A 89 22.52 13.62 2.46
C VAL A 89 23.19 14.35 1.30
N ARG A 90 24.46 14.07 1.08
CA ARG A 90 25.34 14.71 0.11
C ARG A 90 26.05 13.68 -0.76
N PHE A 91 26.52 14.08 -1.93
CA PHE A 91 27.37 13.24 -2.76
C PHE A 91 28.42 14.07 -3.51
N GLY A 92 29.53 13.41 -3.81
CA GLY A 92 30.67 13.98 -4.50
C GLY A 92 31.43 15.04 -3.68
N ARG A 93 32.68 15.24 -4.03
CA ARG A 93 33.58 16.22 -3.42
C ARG A 93 34.32 16.91 -4.56
N PHE A 94 34.00 18.18 -4.78
CA PHE A 94 34.45 18.95 -5.94
C PHE A 94 35.35 20.09 -5.51
N ALA A 95 36.39 20.37 -6.31
CA ALA A 95 37.34 21.45 -6.02
C ALA A 95 36.71 22.81 -6.30
N THR A 96 35.89 22.89 -7.35
CA THR A 96 35.24 24.14 -7.78
C THR A 96 33.72 24.03 -7.73
N ARG A 97 33.04 25.16 -7.58
CA ARG A 97 31.58 25.24 -7.66
C ARG A 97 31.06 24.80 -9.03
N ALA A 98 31.80 25.10 -10.10
CA ALA A 98 31.42 24.77 -11.47
C ALA A 98 31.33 23.25 -11.70
N GLU A 99 32.29 22.48 -11.17
CA GLU A 99 32.27 21.01 -11.18
C GLU A 99 31.07 20.46 -10.40
N ALA A 100 30.81 21.01 -9.20
CA ALA A 100 29.65 20.60 -8.41
C ALA A 100 28.32 20.93 -9.10
N ASP A 101 28.22 22.07 -9.80
CA ASP A 101 27.03 22.46 -10.57
C ASP A 101 26.83 21.53 -11.78
N GLU A 102 27.91 21.06 -12.42
CA GLU A 102 27.82 20.06 -13.48
C GLU A 102 27.34 18.71 -12.96
N ALA A 103 27.90 18.22 -11.86
CA ALA A 103 27.45 17.01 -11.21
C ALA A 103 25.98 17.12 -10.74
N ALA A 104 25.56 18.28 -10.24
CA ALA A 104 24.17 18.54 -9.86
C ALA A 104 23.21 18.52 -11.07
N ARG A 105 23.62 19.07 -12.23
CA ARG A 105 22.84 18.98 -13.48
C ARG A 105 22.73 17.54 -13.97
N GLU A 106 23.84 16.79 -13.93
CA GLU A 106 23.84 15.39 -14.33
C GLU A 106 22.93 14.55 -13.42
N TYR A 107 23.01 14.76 -12.11
CA TYR A 107 22.12 14.14 -11.13
C TYR A 107 20.65 14.47 -11.41
N ARG A 108 20.31 15.74 -11.62
CA ARG A 108 18.93 16.15 -11.94
C ARG A 108 18.43 15.48 -13.22
N ARG A 109 19.31 15.32 -14.22
CA ARG A 109 18.98 14.63 -15.49
C ARG A 109 18.77 13.13 -15.32
N LYS A 110 19.62 12.46 -14.55
CA LYS A 110 19.58 10.99 -14.35
C LYS A 110 18.49 10.57 -13.37
N GLU A 111 18.41 11.25 -12.22
CA GLU A 111 17.52 10.87 -11.12
C GLU A 111 16.18 11.61 -11.12
N GLN A 112 16.02 12.63 -11.97
CA GLN A 112 14.82 13.50 -12.00
C GLN A 112 14.46 14.10 -10.63
N ARG A 113 15.48 14.37 -9.80
CA ARG A 113 15.33 14.95 -8.46
C ARG A 113 16.10 16.25 -8.34
N ASP A 114 15.58 17.15 -7.50
CA ASP A 114 16.25 18.40 -7.18
C ASP A 114 17.45 18.17 -6.25
N CYS A 115 18.44 19.05 -6.38
CA CYS A 115 19.63 19.07 -5.55
C CYS A 115 20.22 20.49 -5.51
N PHE A 116 21.10 20.74 -4.54
CA PHE A 116 21.73 22.04 -4.32
C PHE A 116 23.23 21.87 -4.12
N VAL A 117 24.03 22.73 -4.74
CA VAL A 117 25.47 22.79 -4.48
C VAL A 117 25.70 23.57 -3.18
N VAL A 118 26.44 22.97 -2.25
CA VAL A 118 26.80 23.55 -0.96
C VAL A 118 28.32 23.54 -0.80
N GLN A 119 28.85 24.60 -0.20
CA GLN A 119 30.25 24.66 0.17
C GLN A 119 30.48 23.68 1.33
N ALA A 120 31.36 22.69 1.14
CA ALA A 120 31.79 21.81 2.19
C ALA A 120 32.60 22.64 3.18
N VAL A 121 32.09 22.78 4.41
CA VAL A 121 32.91 23.31 5.50
C VAL A 121 33.98 22.25 5.74
N PRO A 122 35.28 22.57 5.59
CA PRO A 122 36.33 21.60 5.82
C PRO A 122 36.24 21.17 7.29
N THR A 123 35.71 19.97 7.54
CA THR A 123 35.77 19.36 8.86
C THR A 123 37.25 19.25 9.21
N PRO A 124 37.74 19.95 10.25
CA PRO A 124 39.14 19.89 10.61
C PRO A 124 39.50 18.43 10.83
N LEU A 125 40.50 17.95 10.10
CA LEU A 125 40.95 16.57 10.19
C LEU A 125 41.30 16.28 11.66
N PRO A 126 40.75 15.21 12.27
CA PRO A 126 41.09 14.81 13.62
C PRO A 126 42.56 14.37 13.64
N GLY A 127 43.47 15.31 13.91
CA GLY A 127 44.92 15.05 13.90
C GLY A 127 45.82 16.28 13.77
N SER A 128 45.33 17.43 13.31
CA SER A 128 46.13 18.65 13.26
C SER A 128 46.16 19.35 14.63
N ARG A 129 47.03 18.87 15.54
CA ARG A 129 47.43 19.62 16.74
C ARG A 129 48.11 20.91 16.29
N GLN A 130 47.38 22.02 16.26
CA GLN A 130 48.01 23.33 16.39
C GLN A 130 48.61 23.46 17.80
N PRO A 131 49.81 24.03 17.94
CA PRO A 131 50.44 24.20 19.25
C PRO A 131 49.62 25.21 20.06
N GLU A 132 48.89 24.69 21.03
CA GLU A 132 48.17 25.46 22.03
C GLU A 132 49.20 26.24 22.86
N ILE A 133 49.15 27.57 22.73
CA ILE A 133 50.00 28.50 23.44
C ILE A 133 49.77 28.30 24.95
N ALA A 134 50.87 27.99 25.63
CA ALA A 134 50.96 27.67 27.04
C ALA A 134 50.17 28.63 27.94
N ARG A 135 49.21 28.08 28.69
CA ARG A 135 48.90 28.54 30.04
C ARG A 135 49.29 27.44 31.02
N GLU A 136 50.32 27.76 31.77
CA GLU A 136 50.87 27.00 32.89
C GLU A 136 49.79 26.67 33.92
N GLN A 137 49.61 25.39 34.24
CA GLN A 137 49.26 24.92 35.58
C GLN A 137 49.87 23.52 35.83
N PRO A 138 50.20 23.21 37.09
CA PRO A 138 51.35 22.38 37.41
C PRO A 138 51.05 20.89 37.46
N SER A 139 52.10 20.18 37.07
CA SER A 139 52.39 18.75 37.18
C SER A 139 51.84 18.07 38.43
N THR A 140 51.14 16.94 38.22
CA THR A 140 51.23 15.79 39.10
C THR A 140 51.71 14.59 38.29
N GLU A 141 52.92 14.22 38.64
CA GLU A 141 53.74 13.07 38.30
C GLU A 141 53.01 11.75 38.56
N TYR A 142 52.94 10.84 37.57
CA TYR A 142 53.05 9.40 37.80
C TYR A 142 53.54 8.66 36.54
N ALA A 143 54.36 7.65 36.82
CA ALA A 143 55.33 6.97 35.97
C ALA A 143 54.78 6.10 34.82
N LEU A 144 55.51 6.16 33.71
CA LEU A 144 55.98 5.06 32.84
C LEU A 144 55.35 3.66 32.98
N GLN A 145 54.79 3.17 31.88
CA GLN A 145 55.11 1.82 31.39
C GLN A 145 54.91 1.68 29.87
N ASP A 146 56.01 1.31 29.21
CA ASP A 146 56.13 0.96 27.79
C ASP A 146 55.47 -0.39 27.49
N ALA A 147 54.72 -0.45 26.38
CA ALA A 147 54.45 -1.70 25.64
C ALA A 147 54.19 -1.41 24.14
N PRO A 148 54.59 -2.31 23.22
CA PRO A 148 54.77 -2.00 21.80
C PRO A 148 53.48 -2.04 20.98
N VAL A 149 53.36 -1.12 20.03
CA VAL A 149 52.25 -0.98 19.07
C VAL A 149 52.47 -1.92 17.87
N VAL A 150 51.52 -2.82 17.64
CA VAL A 150 51.39 -3.60 16.39
C VAL A 150 50.26 -2.98 15.56
N PRO A 151 50.42 -2.77 14.24
CA PRO A 151 49.37 -2.15 13.42
C PRO A 151 48.19 -3.11 13.20
N ARG A 152 46.97 -2.70 13.58
CA ARG A 152 45.73 -3.46 13.33
C ARG A 152 44.84 -2.71 12.34
N GLU A 153 44.74 -3.30 11.16
CA GLU A 153 43.89 -2.97 10.03
C GLU A 153 42.40 -2.98 10.43
N ILE A 154 41.69 -1.86 10.21
CA ILE A 154 40.30 -1.69 10.64
C ILE A 154 39.36 -2.17 9.53
N ALA A 155 38.84 -3.39 9.69
CA ALA A 155 37.64 -3.86 9.00
C ALA A 155 36.39 -3.30 9.70
N ALA A 156 35.50 -2.69 8.91
CA ALA A 156 34.19 -2.22 9.34
C ALA A 156 33.27 -3.40 9.67
N GLY A 157 33.27 -3.84 10.93
CA GLY A 157 32.28 -4.75 11.50
C GLY A 157 31.51 -4.04 12.60
N ALA A 158 30.19 -3.90 12.45
CA ALA A 158 29.31 -3.39 13.48
C ALA A 158 29.36 -4.32 14.72
N ALA A 159 30.17 -3.94 15.71
CA ALA A 159 30.19 -4.60 17.01
C ALA A 159 28.88 -4.27 17.73
N GLN A 160 27.88 -5.14 17.57
CA GLN A 160 26.76 -5.21 18.50
C GLN A 160 27.35 -5.60 19.86
N ALA A 161 27.31 -4.68 20.82
CA ALA A 161 27.63 -4.98 22.20
C ALA A 161 26.70 -6.11 22.66
N ALA A 162 27.28 -7.26 23.01
CA ALA A 162 26.54 -8.38 23.54
C ALA A 162 25.73 -7.91 24.75
N VAL A 163 24.42 -8.03 24.66
CA VAL A 163 23.47 -7.68 25.71
C VAL A 163 23.79 -8.53 26.94
N ARG A 164 23.86 -7.93 28.13
CA ARG A 164 24.10 -8.68 29.36
C ARG A 164 22.92 -9.63 29.57
N THR A 165 23.21 -10.86 29.95
CA THR A 165 22.21 -11.93 30.12
C THR A 165 21.03 -11.44 30.97
N GLY A 166 19.85 -11.29 30.35
CA GLY A 166 18.61 -10.85 30.99
C GLY A 166 18.10 -9.47 30.59
N GLU A 167 18.90 -8.62 29.94
CA GLU A 167 18.38 -7.40 29.30
C GLU A 167 17.70 -7.73 27.97
N PHE A 168 16.61 -7.04 27.65
CA PHE A 168 15.90 -7.19 26.37
C PHE A 168 15.35 -5.86 25.91
N TYR A 169 15.13 -5.74 24.61
CA TYR A 169 14.55 -4.56 23.99
C TYR A 169 13.02 -4.69 23.94
N THR A 170 12.35 -3.55 24.05
CA THR A 170 10.89 -3.41 23.99
C THR A 170 10.56 -2.22 23.10
N VAL A 171 9.40 -2.23 22.46
CA VAL A 171 8.97 -1.11 21.62
C VAL A 171 7.97 -0.26 22.41
N GLN A 172 8.35 0.98 22.73
CA GLN A 172 7.48 1.96 23.37
C GLN A 172 6.73 2.77 22.32
N ILE A 173 5.41 2.81 22.42
CA ILE A 173 4.54 3.49 21.45
C ILE A 173 4.13 4.88 21.94
N ALA A 174 3.82 4.99 23.23
CA ALA A 174 3.34 6.23 23.80
C ALA A 174 3.67 6.32 25.30
N ALA A 175 3.66 7.54 25.80
CA ALA A 175 3.69 7.85 27.23
C ALA A 175 2.52 8.81 27.52
N LYS A 176 1.63 8.44 28.45
CA LYS A 176 0.43 9.21 28.78
C LYS A 176 0.43 9.56 30.27
N SER A 177 -0.05 10.74 30.63
CA SER A 177 -0.15 11.17 32.03
C SER A 177 -1.30 10.50 32.79
N ASP A 178 -2.29 9.98 32.07
CA ASP A 178 -3.46 9.32 32.63
C ASP A 178 -3.35 7.80 32.42
N GLY A 179 -3.46 7.05 33.51
CA GLY A 179 -3.35 5.59 33.50
C GLY A 179 -4.52 4.89 32.80
N ALA A 180 -5.74 5.42 32.90
CA ALA A 180 -6.91 4.85 32.23
C ALA A 180 -6.81 5.03 30.72
N VAL A 181 -6.36 6.20 30.26
CA VAL A 181 -6.09 6.45 28.83
C VAL A 181 -4.97 5.55 28.33
N ALA A 182 -3.92 5.34 29.14
CA ALA A 182 -2.83 4.45 28.78
C ALA A 182 -3.31 3.00 28.64
N GLN A 183 -4.13 2.54 29.59
CA GLN A 183 -4.71 1.20 29.60
C GLN A 183 -5.63 0.98 28.40
N ALA A 184 -6.51 1.93 28.08
CA ALA A 184 -7.39 1.83 26.92
C ALA A 184 -6.61 1.66 25.60
N LEU A 185 -5.51 2.40 25.43
CA LEU A 185 -4.63 2.29 24.26
C LEU A 185 -3.87 0.95 24.25
N ALA A 186 -3.38 0.47 25.40
CA ALA A 186 -2.76 -0.85 25.49
C ALA A 186 -3.74 -1.97 25.12
N SER A 187 -4.99 -1.93 25.63
CA SER A 187 -6.04 -2.88 25.28
C SER A 187 -6.44 -2.80 23.81
N GLU A 188 -6.43 -1.60 23.20
CA GLU A 188 -6.64 -1.47 21.76
C GLU A 188 -5.54 -2.16 20.95
N LEU A 189 -4.27 -1.95 21.32
CA LEU A 189 -3.14 -2.62 20.68
C LEU A 189 -3.19 -4.14 20.89
N GLN A 190 -3.62 -4.61 22.07
CA GLN A 190 -3.85 -6.04 22.32
C GLN A 190 -4.92 -6.62 21.40
N ARG A 191 -6.05 -5.92 21.20
CA ARG A 191 -7.09 -6.34 20.24
C ARG A 191 -6.58 -6.40 18.79
N LYS A 192 -5.60 -5.57 18.44
CA LYS A 192 -4.91 -5.56 17.15
C LYS A 192 -3.82 -6.64 17.04
N GLY A 193 -3.59 -7.42 18.10
CA GLY A 193 -2.66 -8.56 18.13
C GLY A 193 -1.25 -8.20 18.60
N TYR A 194 -1.03 -7.00 19.14
CA TYR A 194 0.24 -6.64 19.78
C TYR A 194 0.23 -7.08 21.24
N ALA A 195 1.31 -7.70 21.73
CA ALA A 195 1.47 -8.01 23.16
C ALA A 195 1.80 -6.73 23.96
N ALA A 196 0.87 -5.77 23.97
CA ALA A 196 1.03 -4.45 24.57
C ALA A 196 0.71 -4.48 26.07
N TYR A 197 1.40 -3.67 26.85
CA TYR A 197 1.22 -3.51 28.29
C TYR A 197 1.57 -2.09 28.73
N VAL A 198 1.06 -1.68 29.89
CA VAL A 198 1.33 -0.37 30.50
C VAL A 198 2.33 -0.55 31.62
N LEU A 199 3.43 0.20 31.59
CA LEU A 199 4.31 0.35 32.74
C LEU A 199 3.80 1.49 33.62
N PRO A 200 3.75 1.30 34.95
CA PRO A 200 3.44 2.38 35.87
C PRO A 200 4.50 3.49 35.79
N PRO A 201 4.17 4.72 36.21
CA PRO A 201 5.12 5.82 36.21
C PRO A 201 6.37 5.49 37.03
N ASP A 202 7.55 5.83 36.51
CA ASP A 202 8.78 5.69 37.29
C ASP A 202 8.80 6.82 38.33
N PRO A 203 8.96 6.53 39.64
CA PRO A 203 9.05 7.58 40.65
C PRO A 203 10.25 8.52 40.47
N ALA A 204 11.25 8.12 39.67
CA ALA A 204 12.38 8.99 39.29
C ALA A 204 12.05 9.97 38.15
N ASP A 205 10.97 9.74 37.39
CA ASP A 205 10.56 10.65 36.31
C ASP A 205 9.94 11.92 36.92
N ALA A 206 10.36 13.10 36.43
CA ALA A 206 9.80 14.38 36.88
C ALA A 206 8.29 14.56 36.58
N LYS A 207 7.74 13.73 35.69
CA LYS A 207 6.32 13.70 35.32
C LYS A 207 5.82 12.27 35.44
N MET A 208 4.66 12.09 36.07
CA MET A 208 4.00 10.80 36.17
C MET A 208 3.46 10.38 34.80
N LEU A 209 4.23 9.57 34.07
CA LEU A 209 3.89 9.10 32.74
C LEU A 209 3.77 7.57 32.72
N HIS A 210 2.59 7.08 32.39
CA HIS A 210 2.31 5.69 32.07
C HIS A 210 2.84 5.37 30.66
N ARG A 211 3.81 4.46 30.56
CA ARG A 211 4.49 4.14 29.30
C ARG A 211 3.89 2.88 28.70
N ILE A 212 3.39 2.96 27.47
CA ILE A 212 2.79 1.84 26.76
C ILE A 212 3.87 1.20 25.89
N ARG A 213 4.13 -0.08 26.11
CA ARG A 213 5.15 -0.87 25.38
C ARG A 213 4.54 -2.14 24.83
N PHE A 214 5.17 -2.74 23.83
CA PHE A 214 4.83 -4.09 23.37
C PHE A 214 6.09 -4.90 23.00
N GLY A 215 5.93 -6.22 23.09
CA GLY A 215 6.94 -7.20 22.71
C GLY A 215 8.16 -7.23 23.64
N THR A 216 8.97 -8.28 23.45
CA THR A 216 10.27 -8.49 24.09
C THR A 216 11.21 -9.06 23.05
N TYR A 217 12.32 -8.39 22.81
CA TYR A 217 13.24 -8.69 21.71
C TYR A 217 14.66 -8.82 22.25
N GLU A 218 15.39 -9.83 21.80
CA GLU A 218 16.76 -10.08 22.27
C GLU A 218 17.73 -9.02 21.75
N THR A 219 17.49 -8.55 20.53
CA THR A 219 18.34 -7.55 19.87
C THR A 219 17.56 -6.27 19.57
N ARG A 220 18.30 -5.15 19.57
CA ARG A 220 17.76 -3.84 19.16
C ARG A 220 17.19 -3.90 17.74
N ALA A 221 17.84 -4.61 16.83
CA ALA A 221 17.42 -4.75 15.44
C ALA A 221 16.04 -5.43 15.32
N GLN A 222 15.80 -6.50 16.09
CA GLN A 222 14.47 -7.15 16.14
C GLN A 222 13.39 -6.20 16.64
N ALA A 223 13.67 -5.42 17.70
CA ALA A 223 12.74 -4.42 18.19
C ALA A 223 12.48 -3.29 17.18
N GLU A 224 13.50 -2.83 16.45
CA GLU A 224 13.37 -1.81 15.41
C GLU A 224 12.55 -2.31 14.22
N GLN A 225 12.72 -3.57 13.82
CA GLN A 225 11.91 -4.20 12.78
C GLN A 225 10.43 -4.30 13.20
N ALA A 226 10.17 -4.72 14.44
CA ALA A 226 8.81 -4.79 14.98
C ALA A 226 8.17 -3.41 15.10
N GLY A 227 8.92 -2.41 15.58
CA GLY A 227 8.48 -1.02 15.64
C GLY A 227 8.20 -0.42 14.27
N SER A 228 9.03 -0.72 13.27
CA SER A 228 8.81 -0.28 11.88
C SER A 228 7.54 -0.88 11.28
N SER A 229 7.29 -2.18 11.54
CA SER A 229 6.06 -2.86 11.13
C SER A 229 4.82 -2.25 11.80
N TYR A 230 4.93 -1.85 13.07
CA TYR A 230 3.89 -1.09 13.76
C TYR A 230 3.67 0.29 13.09
N ALA A 231 4.75 1.05 12.83
CA ALA A 231 4.65 2.37 12.23
C ALA A 231 4.01 2.34 10.84
N GLU A 232 4.29 1.32 10.04
CA GLU A 232 3.69 1.14 8.72
C GLU A 232 2.19 0.83 8.80
N ARG A 233 1.80 -0.10 9.68
CA ARG A 233 0.39 -0.55 9.81
C ARG A 233 -0.50 0.45 10.52
N GLU A 234 -0.01 1.01 11.62
CA GLU A 234 -0.80 1.85 12.53
C GLU A 234 -0.54 3.34 12.32
N ARG A 235 0.42 3.72 11.46
CA ARG A 235 0.87 5.11 11.24
C ARG A 235 1.29 5.82 12.53
N GLY A 236 1.79 5.06 13.51
CA GLY A 236 2.22 5.57 14.81
C GLY A 236 3.75 5.71 14.91
N ASP A 237 4.19 6.63 15.77
CA ASP A 237 5.60 6.74 16.17
C ASP A 237 5.98 5.62 17.16
N PHE A 238 7.26 5.25 17.21
CA PHE A 238 7.77 4.29 18.18
C PHE A 238 9.18 4.65 18.66
N LEU A 239 9.54 4.12 19.82
CA LEU A 239 10.88 4.21 20.39
C LEU A 239 11.31 2.84 20.90
N VAL A 240 12.48 2.36 20.49
CA VAL A 240 13.06 1.13 21.04
C VAL A 240 13.77 1.44 22.35
N VAL A 241 13.38 0.74 23.42
CA VAL A 241 13.89 0.96 24.78
C VAL A 241 14.44 -0.35 25.33
N LEU A 242 15.67 -0.29 25.85
CA LEU A 242 16.27 -1.37 26.63
C LEU A 242 15.54 -1.48 27.97
N SER A 243 14.91 -2.62 28.22
CA SER A 243 14.22 -2.92 29.47
C SER A 243 15.14 -3.76 30.38
N PRO A 244 15.36 -3.34 31.64
CA PRO A 244 16.17 -4.10 32.56
C PRO A 244 15.47 -5.42 32.96
N PRO A 245 16.23 -6.49 33.21
CA PRO A 245 15.70 -7.74 33.74
C PRO A 245 14.94 -7.47 35.05
N GLY A 246 13.69 -7.89 35.14
CA GLY A 246 12.91 -7.88 36.38
C GLY A 246 11.70 -6.93 36.41
N ARG A 247 11.77 -5.73 35.81
CA ARG A 247 10.60 -4.81 35.81
C ARG A 247 9.46 -5.34 34.96
N THR A 248 9.76 -5.87 33.77
CA THR A 248 8.71 -6.30 32.84
C THR A 248 8.12 -7.65 33.23
N ALA A 249 8.92 -8.57 33.80
CA ALA A 249 8.42 -9.85 34.29
C ALA A 249 7.43 -9.66 35.45
N ALA A 250 7.70 -8.70 36.36
CA ALA A 250 6.77 -8.35 37.42
C ALA A 250 5.45 -7.79 36.88
N VAL A 251 5.49 -6.93 35.85
CA VAL A 251 4.27 -6.32 35.27
C VAL A 251 3.50 -7.33 34.40
N MET A 252 4.19 -8.19 33.65
CA MET A 252 3.55 -9.26 32.90
C MET A 252 2.90 -10.31 33.81
N ASN A 253 3.46 -10.55 35.00
CA ASN A 253 2.88 -11.48 35.98
C ASN A 253 1.80 -10.82 36.88
N ALA A 254 1.97 -9.55 37.27
CA ALA A 254 1.05 -8.86 38.17
C ALA A 254 -0.29 -8.51 37.51
N GLY A 255 -0.31 -8.25 36.20
CA GLY A 255 -1.56 -8.03 35.44
C GLY A 255 -2.47 -9.26 35.35
N SER A 256 -2.00 -10.44 35.79
CA SER A 256 -2.78 -11.68 35.80
C SER A 256 -3.25 -12.14 37.18
N ALA A 257 -2.80 -11.53 38.29
CA ALA A 257 -2.99 -12.10 39.62
C ALA A 257 -4.04 -11.40 40.51
N GLU A 258 -4.28 -10.09 40.36
CA GLU A 258 -5.17 -9.34 41.28
C GLU A 258 -6.63 -9.20 40.82
N GLU A 259 -6.97 -9.61 39.60
CA GLU A 259 -8.36 -9.63 39.09
C GLU A 259 -8.89 -11.06 38.91
N ALA A 260 -8.39 -12.00 39.74
CA ALA A 260 -8.71 -13.43 39.68
C ALA A 260 -9.43 -13.97 40.94
N ALA A 261 -10.15 -13.10 41.67
CA ALA A 261 -11.11 -13.56 42.67
C ALA A 261 -12.53 -13.53 42.07
N SER A 262 -12.95 -14.70 41.59
CA SER A 262 -14.32 -15.08 41.16
C SER A 262 -14.72 -14.97 39.67
N VAL A 263 -13.79 -15.16 38.73
CA VAL A 263 -14.16 -15.54 37.36
C VAL A 263 -13.52 -16.90 37.06
N PRO A 264 -14.27 -17.93 36.61
CA PRO A 264 -13.67 -19.19 36.21
C PRO A 264 -12.61 -18.92 35.15
N ALA A 265 -11.41 -19.47 35.33
CA ALA A 265 -10.34 -19.34 34.37
C ALA A 265 -10.85 -19.79 32.99
N SER A 266 -11.05 -18.84 32.07
CA SER A 266 -11.29 -19.15 30.67
C SER A 266 -9.96 -19.05 29.95
N LEU A 267 -9.60 -20.10 29.23
CA LEU A 267 -8.42 -20.08 28.40
C LEU A 267 -8.77 -19.27 27.14
N VAL A 268 -8.17 -18.09 27.04
CA VAL A 268 -8.31 -17.21 25.89
C VAL A 268 -7.40 -17.75 24.78
N VAL A 269 -7.94 -18.54 23.85
CA VAL A 269 -7.17 -19.10 22.73
C VAL A 269 -7.45 -18.30 21.46
N GLN A 270 -6.39 -18.04 20.70
CA GLN A 270 -6.51 -17.45 19.37
C GLN A 270 -6.78 -18.54 18.35
N VAL A 271 -7.86 -18.37 17.60
CA VAL A 271 -8.33 -19.32 16.58
C VAL A 271 -8.64 -18.58 15.28
N PHE A 272 -8.57 -19.27 14.16
CA PHE A 272 -8.94 -18.82 12.84
C PHE A 272 -10.32 -19.37 12.49
N THR A 273 -11.17 -18.50 11.95
CA THR A 273 -12.56 -18.82 11.59
C THR A 273 -12.82 -18.26 10.20
N VAL A 274 -13.69 -18.88 9.42
CA VAL A 274 -14.06 -18.37 8.10
C VAL A 274 -15.33 -17.53 8.25
N GLN A 275 -15.23 -16.22 8.02
CA GLN A 275 -16.37 -15.30 8.03
C GLN A 275 -16.94 -15.20 6.62
N VAL A 276 -18.21 -15.58 6.46
CA VAL A 276 -18.87 -15.65 5.13
C VAL A 276 -19.78 -14.47 4.83
N CYS A 277 -20.31 -13.79 5.85
CA CYS A 277 -21.02 -12.53 5.64
C CYS A 277 -21.16 -11.70 6.93
N VAL A 278 -21.58 -10.45 6.76
CA VAL A 278 -22.01 -9.57 7.85
C VAL A 278 -23.39 -9.01 7.49
N ARG A 279 -24.33 -9.08 8.43
CA ARG A 279 -25.70 -8.58 8.27
C ARG A 279 -26.06 -7.61 9.38
N GLU A 280 -27.01 -6.72 9.12
CA GLU A 280 -27.42 -5.69 10.07
C GLU A 280 -28.45 -6.21 11.07
N THR A 281 -29.22 -7.23 10.68
CA THR A 281 -30.24 -7.86 11.52
C THR A 281 -29.91 -9.33 11.75
N ARG A 282 -30.35 -9.85 12.91
CA ARG A 282 -30.20 -11.26 13.28
C ARG A 282 -30.90 -12.18 12.31
N GLU A 283 -32.14 -11.85 11.93
CA GLU A 283 -32.96 -12.62 10.99
C GLU A 283 -32.28 -12.78 9.62
N SER A 284 -31.68 -11.71 9.09
CA SER A 284 -30.93 -11.77 7.83
C SER A 284 -29.67 -12.63 7.95
N ALA A 285 -29.02 -12.65 9.12
CA ALA A 285 -27.88 -13.53 9.39
C ALA A 285 -28.31 -15.00 9.50
N GLU A 286 -29.45 -15.28 10.15
CA GLU A 286 -30.03 -16.62 10.27
C GLU A 286 -30.42 -17.20 8.90
N LYS A 287 -31.11 -16.43 8.06
CA LYS A 287 -31.45 -16.85 6.69
C LYS A 287 -30.20 -17.16 5.85
N TYR A 288 -29.12 -16.39 6.02
CA TYR A 288 -27.86 -16.69 5.33
C TYR A 288 -27.16 -17.93 5.91
N ALA A 289 -27.19 -18.10 7.24
CA ALA A 289 -26.66 -19.29 7.89
C ALA A 289 -27.40 -20.57 7.43
N GLU A 290 -28.71 -20.51 7.20
CA GLU A 290 -29.46 -21.62 6.60
C GLU A 290 -28.99 -21.95 5.18
N GLN A 291 -28.72 -20.94 4.35
CA GLN A 291 -28.16 -21.15 3.00
C GLN A 291 -26.78 -21.80 3.05
N VAL A 292 -25.92 -21.40 4.00
CA VAL A 292 -24.59 -22.00 4.17
C VAL A 292 -24.70 -23.43 4.74
N ARG A 293 -25.70 -23.68 5.59
CA ARG A 293 -26.03 -25.03 6.09
C ARG A 293 -26.58 -25.95 5.01
N ALA A 294 -27.37 -25.43 4.07
CA ALA A 294 -27.84 -26.17 2.91
C ALA A 294 -26.69 -26.61 1.97
N LYS A 295 -25.54 -25.96 2.07
CA LYS A 295 -24.28 -26.35 1.41
C LYS A 295 -23.41 -27.29 2.27
N GLY A 296 -23.95 -27.87 3.34
CA GLY A 296 -23.22 -28.83 4.17
C GLY A 296 -22.16 -28.25 5.12
N PHE A 297 -22.16 -26.94 5.35
CA PHE A 297 -21.30 -26.31 6.37
C PHE A 297 -22.08 -26.08 7.68
N ASP A 298 -21.40 -25.95 8.81
CA ASP A 298 -22.05 -25.58 10.08
C ASP A 298 -21.72 -24.15 10.51
N PRO A 299 -22.52 -23.16 10.08
CA PRO A 299 -22.31 -21.77 10.44
C PRO A 299 -22.90 -21.42 11.81
N TYR A 300 -22.22 -20.51 12.51
CA TYR A 300 -22.68 -19.86 13.73
C TYR A 300 -22.66 -18.33 13.57
N ILE A 301 -23.48 -17.65 14.36
CA ILE A 301 -23.70 -16.20 14.28
C ILE A 301 -23.08 -15.53 15.50
N VAL A 302 -22.24 -14.53 15.27
CA VAL A 302 -21.62 -13.72 16.31
C VAL A 302 -22.17 -12.30 16.26
N ARG A 303 -22.74 -11.82 17.37
CA ARG A 303 -23.13 -10.42 17.54
C ARG A 303 -21.87 -9.57 17.74
N TYR A 304 -21.75 -8.49 16.99
CA TYR A 304 -20.63 -7.56 17.03
C TYR A 304 -21.13 -6.12 17.08
N GLU A 305 -20.67 -5.34 18.04
CA GLU A 305 -20.99 -3.91 18.12
C GLU A 305 -19.84 -3.10 17.49
N ALA A 306 -20.15 -2.38 16.41
CA ALA A 306 -19.19 -1.52 15.74
C ALA A 306 -18.95 -0.24 16.55
N SER A 307 -17.83 0.45 16.28
CA SER A 307 -17.43 1.68 17.00
C SER A 307 -18.43 2.83 16.90
N ASN A 308 -19.35 2.79 15.94
CA ASN A 308 -20.45 3.74 15.77
C ASN A 308 -21.71 3.34 16.56
N GLY A 309 -21.65 2.32 17.42
CA GLY A 309 -22.79 1.79 18.18
C GLY A 309 -23.74 0.92 17.35
N LYS A 310 -23.46 0.69 16.06
CA LYS A 310 -24.28 -0.18 15.22
C LYS A 310 -24.00 -1.64 15.57
N VAL A 311 -25.04 -2.39 15.91
CA VAL A 311 -24.98 -3.84 16.09
C VAL A 311 -24.99 -4.52 14.72
N LEU A 312 -24.04 -5.39 14.47
CA LEU A 312 -23.91 -6.22 13.28
C LEU A 312 -23.85 -7.71 13.68
N TYR A 313 -24.27 -8.58 12.79
CA TYR A 313 -24.29 -10.04 12.98
C TYR A 313 -23.36 -10.66 11.95
N ARG A 314 -22.28 -11.28 12.41
CA ARG A 314 -21.27 -11.93 11.56
C ARG A 314 -21.58 -13.42 11.50
N VAL A 315 -21.74 -13.95 10.29
CA VAL A 315 -21.90 -15.40 10.08
C VAL A 315 -20.51 -15.98 9.84
N ARG A 316 -20.12 -16.94 10.70
CA ARG A 316 -18.81 -17.60 10.68
C ARG A 316 -18.99 -19.11 10.63
N MET A 317 -17.96 -19.82 10.18
CA MET A 317 -17.91 -21.28 10.20
C MET A 317 -16.49 -21.75 10.54
N GLY A 318 -16.44 -22.89 11.24
CA GLY A 318 -15.20 -23.47 11.76
C GLY A 318 -14.53 -22.65 12.87
N SER A 319 -13.63 -23.31 13.59
CA SER A 319 -12.70 -22.70 14.55
C SER A 319 -11.44 -23.55 14.58
N TYR A 320 -10.32 -22.99 14.12
CA TYR A 320 -9.08 -23.72 13.86
C TYR A 320 -7.90 -23.04 14.54
N GLN A 321 -6.97 -23.79 15.12
CA GLN A 321 -5.75 -23.19 15.69
C GLN A 321 -4.79 -22.69 14.60
N GLU A 322 -4.78 -23.37 13.45
CA GLU A 322 -3.92 -23.05 12.31
C GLU A 322 -4.71 -22.36 11.19
N ARG A 323 -4.09 -21.34 10.60
CA ARG A 323 -4.68 -20.60 9.49
C ARG A 323 -4.92 -21.48 8.25
N ALA A 324 -4.01 -22.40 7.95
CA ALA A 324 -4.10 -23.28 6.78
C ALA A 324 -5.39 -24.11 6.78
N ARG A 325 -5.81 -24.64 7.94
CA ARG A 325 -7.07 -25.37 8.09
C ARG A 325 -8.32 -24.51 7.84
N ALA A 326 -8.27 -23.24 8.26
CA ALA A 326 -9.35 -22.31 7.96
C ALA A 326 -9.40 -21.97 6.45
N GLU A 327 -8.25 -21.88 5.78
CA GLU A 327 -8.16 -21.68 4.33
C GLU A 327 -8.63 -22.90 3.52
N GLU A 328 -8.37 -24.12 4.01
CA GLU A 328 -8.95 -25.35 3.45
C GLU A 328 -10.49 -25.33 3.51
N LEU A 329 -11.09 -25.01 4.67
CA LEU A 329 -12.54 -24.89 4.80
C LEU A 329 -13.11 -23.80 3.88
N ALA A 330 -12.41 -22.67 3.78
CA ALA A 330 -12.81 -21.57 2.92
C ALA A 330 -12.79 -21.96 1.43
N SER A 331 -11.77 -22.72 1.01
CA SER A 331 -11.67 -23.26 -0.35
C SER A 331 -12.77 -24.26 -0.66
N ALA A 332 -13.11 -25.14 0.30
CA ALA A 332 -14.24 -26.07 0.17
C ALA A 332 -15.58 -25.31 0.02
N TYR A 333 -15.77 -24.23 0.76
CA TYR A 333 -16.95 -23.37 0.62
C TYR A 333 -17.05 -22.72 -0.75
N GLU A 334 -15.93 -22.24 -1.30
CA GLU A 334 -15.86 -21.67 -2.64
C GLU A 334 -16.20 -22.69 -3.73
N GLN A 335 -15.67 -23.91 -3.64
CA GLN A 335 -15.97 -25.01 -4.57
C GLN A 335 -17.47 -25.37 -4.60
N GLN A 336 -18.20 -25.13 -3.51
CA GLN A 336 -19.66 -25.28 -3.45
C GLN A 336 -20.43 -24.00 -3.85
N GLY A 337 -19.80 -23.15 -4.65
CA GLY A 337 -20.35 -21.89 -5.13
C GLY A 337 -20.57 -20.85 -4.02
N GLY A 338 -19.89 -20.99 -2.88
CA GLY A 338 -19.77 -19.93 -1.90
C GLY A 338 -18.98 -18.75 -2.48
N ARG A 339 -19.34 -17.54 -2.10
CA ARG A 339 -18.62 -16.31 -2.48
C ARG A 339 -18.41 -15.45 -1.24
N ASP A 340 -17.49 -14.50 -1.33
CA ASP A 340 -17.29 -13.44 -0.33
C ASP A 340 -16.93 -13.92 1.09
N TYR A 341 -15.94 -14.80 1.22
CA TYR A 341 -15.42 -15.22 2.53
C TYR A 341 -14.16 -14.45 2.94
N LEU A 342 -13.88 -14.44 4.24
CA LEU A 342 -12.65 -13.92 4.83
C LEU A 342 -12.19 -14.84 5.96
N VAL A 343 -10.93 -15.28 5.93
CA VAL A 343 -10.33 -15.99 7.07
C VAL A 343 -9.92 -14.97 8.14
N VAL A 344 -10.57 -15.01 9.30
CA VAL A 344 -10.41 -14.04 10.39
C VAL A 344 -9.83 -14.73 11.61
N ARG A 345 -8.76 -14.15 12.16
CA ARG A 345 -8.24 -14.49 13.48
C ARG A 345 -9.18 -13.90 14.54
N THR A 346 -9.77 -14.75 15.36
CA THR A 346 -10.62 -14.36 16.49
C THR A 346 -10.02 -14.88 17.77
N VAL A 347 -10.33 -14.20 18.85
CA VAL A 347 -10.08 -14.69 20.21
C VAL A 347 -11.34 -15.42 20.64
N GLN A 348 -11.22 -16.68 21.03
CA GLN A 348 -12.32 -17.47 21.57
C GLN A 348 -12.01 -17.78 23.03
N GLU A 349 -12.90 -17.34 23.92
CA GLU A 349 -12.92 -17.77 25.31
C GLU A 349 -13.46 -19.18 25.34
N MET A 350 -12.57 -20.16 25.54
CA MET A 350 -13.01 -21.52 25.80
C MET A 350 -13.27 -21.65 27.31
N PRO A 351 -14.47 -22.09 27.73
CA PRO A 351 -14.63 -22.51 29.11
C PRO A 351 -13.66 -23.68 29.36
N LEU A 352 -12.89 -23.62 30.45
CA LEU A 352 -12.17 -24.81 30.93
C LEU A 352 -13.24 -25.84 31.32
N SER A 353 -13.59 -26.71 30.37
CA SER A 353 -14.44 -27.86 30.60
C SER A 353 -13.54 -28.97 31.14
N ASP A 354 -13.74 -29.38 32.39
CA ASP A 354 -13.06 -30.53 33.03
C ASP A 354 -13.44 -31.89 32.42
N GLY A 355 -14.12 -31.89 31.27
CA GLY A 355 -14.46 -33.07 30.48
C GLY A 355 -13.33 -33.46 29.51
N PRO A 356 -13.25 -34.74 29.10
CA PRO A 356 -12.31 -35.17 28.07
C PRO A 356 -12.49 -34.31 26.82
N VAL A 357 -11.38 -33.78 26.29
CA VAL A 357 -11.31 -33.02 25.03
C VAL A 357 -12.17 -33.76 24.00
N PRO A 358 -13.25 -33.16 23.46
CA PRO A 358 -14.02 -33.80 22.41
C PRO A 358 -13.06 -34.14 21.29
N ALA A 359 -13.04 -35.42 20.90
CA ALA A 359 -12.15 -35.92 19.88
C ALA A 359 -12.25 -35.01 18.64
N GLU A 360 -11.10 -34.74 18.05
CA GLU A 360 -10.90 -34.04 16.78
C GLU A 360 -12.12 -34.30 15.86
N PRO A 361 -12.85 -33.26 15.41
CA PRO A 361 -14.02 -33.47 14.57
C PRO A 361 -13.59 -34.35 13.39
N PRO A 362 -14.38 -35.38 13.03
CA PRO A 362 -13.98 -36.32 12.00
C PRO A 362 -13.58 -35.53 10.76
N ALA A 363 -12.38 -35.81 10.24
CA ALA A 363 -11.94 -35.30 8.96
C ALA A 363 -13.13 -35.43 8.00
N ILE A 364 -13.51 -34.32 7.35
CA ILE A 364 -14.59 -34.30 6.37
C ILE A 364 -14.19 -35.33 5.31
N ALA A 365 -14.72 -36.54 5.44
CA ALA A 365 -14.64 -37.56 4.44
C ALA A 365 -15.51 -37.04 3.31
N LEU A 366 -14.88 -36.37 2.35
CA LEU A 366 -15.44 -36.19 1.02
C LEU A 366 -15.68 -37.62 0.51
N GLU A 367 -16.89 -38.13 0.73
CA GLU A 367 -17.31 -39.38 0.10
C GLU A 367 -17.17 -39.17 -1.41
N PRO A 368 -16.36 -39.98 -2.10
CA PRO A 368 -16.29 -39.92 -3.55
C PRO A 368 -17.71 -40.14 -4.10
N PRO A 369 -18.10 -39.43 -5.17
CA PRO A 369 -19.44 -39.53 -5.71
C PRO A 369 -19.79 -41.00 -5.96
N ALA A 370 -20.90 -41.44 -5.36
CA ALA A 370 -21.41 -42.79 -5.48
C ALA A 370 -21.51 -43.18 -6.97
N VAL A 371 -20.68 -44.13 -7.37
CA VAL A 371 -20.85 -44.85 -8.63
C VAL A 371 -22.22 -45.54 -8.54
N PRO A 372 -23.18 -45.23 -9.42
CA PRO A 372 -24.50 -45.85 -9.35
C PRO A 372 -24.36 -47.36 -9.54
N GLU A 373 -24.91 -48.12 -8.58
CA GLU A 373 -25.02 -49.57 -8.68
C GLU A 373 -25.77 -49.96 -9.97
N PRO A 374 -25.30 -50.98 -10.71
CA PRO A 374 -25.94 -51.42 -11.92
C PRO A 374 -27.27 -52.10 -11.59
N VAL A 375 -28.36 -51.48 -12.05
CA VAL A 375 -29.68 -52.11 -12.07
C VAL A 375 -29.62 -53.33 -12.98
N ILE A 376 -29.74 -54.51 -12.38
CA ILE A 376 -29.95 -55.78 -13.06
C ILE A 376 -31.32 -55.73 -13.74
N ALA A 377 -31.35 -55.65 -15.07
CA ALA A 377 -32.52 -55.96 -15.88
C ALA A 377 -32.27 -57.26 -16.66
N PRO A 378 -33.27 -58.15 -16.78
CA PRO A 378 -33.06 -59.50 -17.31
C PRO A 378 -33.01 -59.54 -18.84
N GLU A 379 -31.99 -60.24 -19.33
CA GLU A 379 -32.00 -61.24 -20.41
C GLU A 379 -33.11 -61.12 -21.47
N ILE A 380 -32.81 -60.43 -22.58
CA ILE A 380 -33.30 -60.78 -23.91
C ILE A 380 -32.18 -60.51 -24.94
N ALA A 381 -31.63 -61.58 -25.50
CA ALA A 381 -30.86 -61.57 -26.76
C ALA A 381 -31.86 -61.60 -27.95
N PRO A 382 -31.54 -61.12 -29.18
CA PRO A 382 -30.39 -61.63 -29.93
C PRO A 382 -29.60 -60.64 -30.81
N GLU A 383 -28.38 -61.10 -31.15
CA GLU A 383 -27.61 -60.89 -32.38
C GLU A 383 -27.77 -59.57 -33.14
N ILE A 384 -26.73 -58.71 -33.06
CA ILE A 384 -26.23 -58.01 -34.25
C ILE A 384 -24.70 -57.97 -34.19
N ASP A 385 -24.10 -58.62 -35.19
CA ASP A 385 -22.69 -58.61 -35.55
C ASP A 385 -22.27 -57.17 -35.94
N GLY A 386 -21.22 -56.63 -35.31
CA GLY A 386 -20.80 -55.26 -35.54
C GLY A 386 -19.53 -54.89 -34.80
N ALA A 387 -18.40 -55.30 -35.36
CA ALA A 387 -17.08 -54.81 -34.96
C ALA A 387 -17.00 -53.28 -35.12
N VAL A 388 -16.96 -52.56 -34.00
CA VAL A 388 -16.51 -51.16 -33.97
C VAL A 388 -15.51 -51.04 -32.83
N GLN A 389 -14.29 -50.66 -33.19
CA GLN A 389 -13.19 -50.37 -32.29
C GLN A 389 -13.55 -49.23 -31.33
N GLU A 390 -13.36 -49.46 -30.03
CA GLU A 390 -13.28 -48.38 -29.03
C GLU A 390 -12.13 -47.44 -29.39
N PRO A 391 -12.35 -46.12 -29.53
CA PRO A 391 -11.27 -45.16 -29.48
C PRO A 391 -10.78 -45.07 -28.03
N ALA A 392 -9.49 -45.29 -27.82
CA ALA A 392 -8.82 -45.05 -26.55
C ALA A 392 -9.06 -43.60 -26.10
N VAL A 393 -9.93 -43.41 -25.12
CA VAL A 393 -10.09 -42.12 -24.42
C VAL A 393 -8.88 -41.98 -23.52
N THR A 394 -7.91 -41.20 -24.01
CA THR A 394 -6.82 -40.68 -23.17
C THR A 394 -7.47 -39.68 -22.22
N GLU A 395 -7.44 -39.96 -20.92
CA GLU A 395 -7.77 -38.99 -19.87
C GLU A 395 -6.81 -37.80 -19.99
N GLN A 396 -7.20 -36.79 -20.75
CA GLN A 396 -6.60 -35.47 -20.69
C GLN A 396 -7.06 -34.84 -19.39
N THR A 397 -6.13 -34.74 -18.45
CA THR A 397 -6.26 -33.86 -17.28
C THR A 397 -6.58 -32.45 -17.81
N PRO A 398 -7.68 -31.80 -17.39
CA PRO A 398 -7.98 -30.45 -17.84
C PRO A 398 -6.83 -29.54 -17.40
N ASP A 399 -6.06 -29.09 -18.38
CA ASP A 399 -4.92 -28.20 -18.22
C ASP A 399 -5.47 -26.90 -17.61
N MET A 400 -5.30 -26.73 -16.30
CA MET A 400 -5.65 -25.47 -15.64
C MET A 400 -4.78 -24.39 -16.29
N PRO A 401 -5.38 -23.33 -16.87
CA PRO A 401 -4.59 -22.29 -17.51
C PRO A 401 -3.66 -21.69 -16.45
N ALA A 402 -2.36 -21.73 -16.74
CA ALA A 402 -1.34 -21.14 -15.88
C ALA A 402 -1.74 -19.69 -15.53
N PRO A 403 -1.49 -19.23 -14.28
CA PRO A 403 -1.83 -17.87 -13.87
C PRO A 403 -1.23 -16.88 -14.87
N VAL A 404 -2.11 -16.13 -15.54
CA VAL A 404 -1.72 -15.15 -16.54
C VAL A 404 -0.79 -14.15 -15.87
N ALA A 405 0.45 -14.06 -16.38
CA ALA A 405 1.43 -13.11 -15.87
C ALA A 405 0.85 -11.69 -15.89
N PRO A 406 1.15 -10.84 -14.88
CA PRO A 406 0.72 -9.45 -14.89
C PRO A 406 1.14 -8.77 -16.20
N PRO A 407 0.31 -7.88 -16.77
CA PRO A 407 0.69 -7.15 -17.97
C PRO A 407 2.03 -6.44 -17.76
N GLU A 408 2.99 -6.70 -18.65
CA GLU A 408 4.32 -6.09 -18.58
C GLU A 408 4.18 -4.57 -18.75
N LYS A 409 4.89 -3.81 -17.90
CA LYS A 409 4.89 -2.35 -17.96
C LYS A 409 5.56 -1.91 -19.28
N PRO A 410 4.92 -1.02 -20.08
CA PRO A 410 5.57 -0.46 -21.26
C PRO A 410 6.91 0.20 -20.91
N ALA A 411 7.91 0.08 -21.78
CA ALA A 411 9.26 0.62 -21.53
C ALA A 411 9.27 2.15 -21.26
N ASP A 412 8.29 2.89 -21.80
CA ASP A 412 8.15 4.34 -21.65
C ASP A 412 7.35 4.76 -20.40
N TRP A 413 7.06 3.82 -19.48
CA TRP A 413 6.30 4.12 -18.27
C TRP A 413 7.10 4.99 -17.30
N PRO A 414 6.55 6.11 -16.78
CA PRO A 414 7.27 6.94 -15.83
C PRO A 414 7.54 6.15 -14.55
N ALA A 415 8.82 5.96 -14.22
CA ALA A 415 9.25 5.16 -13.07
C ALA A 415 8.82 5.76 -11.71
N THR A 416 8.55 7.06 -11.67
CA THR A 416 8.22 7.77 -10.42
C THR A 416 6.74 8.12 -10.38
N VAL A 417 6.06 7.65 -9.33
CA VAL A 417 4.70 8.08 -9.00
C VAL A 417 4.74 9.44 -8.32
N VAL A 418 4.05 10.41 -8.93
CA VAL A 418 3.86 11.76 -8.40
C VAL A 418 2.50 11.84 -7.75
N LYS A 419 2.48 12.27 -6.49
CA LYS A 419 1.27 12.64 -5.77
C LYS A 419 1.17 14.15 -5.64
N VAL A 420 -0.01 14.70 -5.87
CA VAL A 420 -0.33 16.10 -5.61
C VAL A 420 -1.54 16.16 -4.69
N TYR A 421 -1.39 16.84 -3.57
CA TYR A 421 -2.43 17.06 -2.58
C TYR A 421 -3.01 18.45 -2.78
N ALA A 422 -4.33 18.52 -2.95
CA ALA A 422 -5.07 19.76 -3.00
C ALA A 422 -5.84 19.94 -1.69
N TYR A 423 -5.59 21.04 -0.98
CA TYR A 423 -6.19 21.29 0.33
C TYR A 423 -6.61 22.74 0.48
N THR A 424 -7.62 22.98 1.32
CA THR A 424 -8.15 24.32 1.57
C THR A 424 -7.44 24.95 2.77
N GLY A 425 -6.87 26.13 2.56
CA GLY A 425 -6.22 26.93 3.60
C GLY A 425 -7.20 27.46 4.65
N PRO A 426 -6.70 28.21 5.66
CA PRO A 426 -7.55 28.92 6.62
C PRO A 426 -8.47 29.95 5.92
N ASP A 427 -7.97 30.63 4.89
CA ASP A 427 -8.68 31.69 4.15
C ASP A 427 -9.47 31.17 2.93
N ASN A 428 -9.85 29.88 2.93
CA ASN A 428 -10.50 29.20 1.81
C ASN A 428 -9.70 29.15 0.49
N GLU A 429 -8.42 29.47 0.49
CA GLU A 429 -7.56 29.36 -0.69
C GLU A 429 -7.21 27.89 -1.00
N LEU A 430 -7.25 27.52 -2.27
CA LEU A 430 -6.84 26.20 -2.73
C LEU A 430 -5.30 26.14 -2.83
N ASN A 431 -4.70 25.27 -2.02
CA ASN A 431 -3.27 25.05 -1.98
C ASN A 431 -2.91 23.69 -2.59
N LEU A 432 -1.81 23.65 -3.34
CA LEU A 432 -1.29 22.44 -3.97
C LEU A 432 0.11 22.13 -3.45
N THR A 433 0.37 20.87 -3.09
CA THR A 433 1.71 20.40 -2.71
C THR A 433 1.94 18.97 -3.19
N ASN A 434 3.18 18.64 -3.56
CA ASN A 434 3.59 17.26 -3.83
C ASN A 434 4.12 16.53 -2.58
N ALA A 435 4.28 17.24 -1.47
CA ALA A 435 4.82 16.71 -0.22
C ALA A 435 3.75 16.77 0.88
N TYR A 436 3.28 15.59 1.28
CA TYR A 436 2.29 15.45 2.35
C TYR A 436 2.75 16.11 3.66
N ALA A 437 4.03 15.95 4.01
CA ALA A 437 4.63 16.54 5.20
C ALA A 437 4.64 18.08 5.22
N LYS A 438 4.46 18.74 4.06
CA LYS A 438 4.34 20.21 3.99
C LYS A 438 2.94 20.70 4.31
N ILE A 439 1.93 19.82 4.36
CA ILE A 439 0.57 20.21 4.74
C ILE A 439 0.54 20.43 6.26
N PRO A 440 0.18 21.62 6.75
CA PRO A 440 0.04 21.86 8.19
C PRO A 440 -0.91 20.84 8.82
N LYS A 441 -0.56 20.29 10.00
CA LYS A 441 -1.34 19.21 10.65
C LYS A 441 -2.83 19.56 10.82
N GLN A 442 -3.12 20.82 11.14
CA GLN A 442 -4.47 21.35 11.29
C GLN A 442 -5.30 21.40 9.98
N LEU A 443 -4.64 21.30 8.82
CA LEU A 443 -5.26 21.31 7.49
C LEU A 443 -5.34 19.91 6.84
N LEU A 444 -4.85 18.85 7.51
CA LEU A 444 -4.92 17.49 6.97
C LEU A 444 -6.38 17.02 6.77
N GLY A 445 -7.31 17.45 7.63
CA GLY A 445 -8.75 17.22 7.46
C GLY A 445 -9.41 18.08 6.38
N ARG A 446 -8.66 18.99 5.73
CA ARG A 446 -9.13 19.90 4.67
C ARG A 446 -8.53 19.55 3.30
N ILE A 447 -8.00 18.35 3.13
CA ILE A 447 -7.58 17.85 1.81
C ILE A 447 -8.86 17.60 0.99
N GLN A 448 -9.03 18.36 -0.09
CA GLN A 448 -10.16 18.22 -1.00
C GLN A 448 -9.98 16.98 -1.88
N TYR A 449 -8.78 16.82 -2.47
CA TYR A 449 -8.47 15.67 -3.30
C TYR A 449 -6.97 15.36 -3.34
N VAL A 450 -6.67 14.12 -3.70
CA VAL A 450 -5.33 13.61 -4.00
C VAL A 450 -5.28 13.23 -5.47
N SER A 451 -4.30 13.76 -6.20
CA SER A 451 -4.02 13.40 -7.59
C SER A 451 -2.77 12.52 -7.66
N ILE A 452 -2.90 11.32 -8.23
CA ILE A 452 -1.81 10.35 -8.39
C ILE A 452 -1.56 10.11 -9.88
N PHE A 453 -0.30 10.14 -10.30
CA PHE A 453 0.12 9.81 -11.66
C PHE A 453 1.53 9.16 -11.66
N PRO A 454 1.77 8.08 -12.41
CA PRO A 454 0.81 7.33 -13.21
C PRO A 454 0.00 6.33 -12.37
N VAL A 455 -1.19 5.97 -12.84
CA VAL A 455 -1.95 4.78 -12.40
C VAL A 455 -2.24 3.89 -13.61
N MET A 456 -2.24 2.57 -13.41
CA MET A 456 -2.50 1.59 -14.49
C MET A 456 -3.87 0.98 -14.33
N PHE A 457 -4.59 0.86 -15.44
CA PHE A 457 -5.75 -0.01 -15.51
C PHE A 457 -5.30 -1.48 -15.59
N MET A 458 -5.92 -2.35 -14.79
CA MET A 458 -5.64 -3.79 -14.79
C MET A 458 -6.81 -4.57 -15.39
N GLU A 459 -8.00 -4.38 -14.83
CA GLU A 459 -9.20 -5.12 -15.24
C GLU A 459 -10.48 -4.41 -14.77
N VAL A 460 -11.60 -4.79 -15.39
CA VAL A 460 -12.95 -4.51 -14.89
C VAL A 460 -13.51 -5.82 -14.35
N PRO A 461 -13.84 -5.94 -13.06
CA PRO A 461 -14.47 -7.14 -12.51
C PRO A 461 -15.77 -7.49 -13.25
N GLU A 462 -16.17 -8.76 -13.26
CA GLU A 462 -17.41 -9.20 -13.92
C GLU A 462 -18.67 -8.56 -13.32
N THR A 463 -18.60 -8.09 -12.08
CA THR A 463 -19.73 -7.47 -11.37
C THR A 463 -19.35 -6.10 -10.79
N GLY A 464 -20.33 -5.21 -10.65
CA GLY A 464 -20.17 -3.89 -10.04
C GLY A 464 -19.73 -2.77 -10.99
N ASN A 465 -19.42 -1.59 -10.46
CA ASN A 465 -19.03 -0.39 -11.22
C ASN A 465 -17.63 0.11 -10.85
N ALA A 466 -16.76 -0.80 -10.39
CA ALA A 466 -15.40 -0.49 -10.01
C ALA A 466 -14.41 -1.03 -11.04
N PHE A 467 -13.25 -0.41 -11.09
CA PHE A 467 -12.11 -0.76 -11.93
C PHE A 467 -10.99 -1.22 -11.00
N VAL A 468 -10.25 -2.26 -11.36
CA VAL A 468 -9.03 -2.63 -10.62
C VAL A 468 -7.88 -1.88 -11.27
N MET A 469 -7.17 -1.10 -10.47
CA MET A 469 -6.05 -0.29 -10.92
C MET A 469 -4.81 -0.54 -10.07
N GLU A 470 -3.62 -0.47 -10.68
CA GLU A 470 -2.36 -0.38 -9.93
C GLU A 470 -2.13 1.08 -9.54
N VAL A 471 -2.25 1.36 -8.25
CA VAL A 471 -2.01 2.67 -7.63
C VAL A 471 -0.83 2.50 -6.69
N GLU A 472 0.31 3.12 -7.03
CA GLU A 472 1.57 3.00 -6.26
C GLU A 472 2.09 1.57 -6.11
N GLY A 473 1.95 0.74 -7.14
CA GLY A 473 2.36 -0.67 -7.07
C GLY A 473 1.41 -1.57 -6.31
N VAL A 474 0.26 -1.05 -5.85
CA VAL A 474 -0.77 -1.82 -5.13
C VAL A 474 -2.04 -1.88 -5.98
N ARG A 475 -2.63 -3.07 -6.11
CA ARG A 475 -3.95 -3.24 -6.74
C ARG A 475 -5.03 -2.64 -5.83
N ARG A 476 -5.80 -1.71 -6.37
CA ARG A 476 -6.90 -1.00 -5.68
C ARG A 476 -8.15 -1.05 -6.53
N MET A 477 -9.31 -1.12 -5.88
CA MET A 477 -10.59 -0.90 -6.56
C MET A 477 -10.84 0.60 -6.66
N VAL A 478 -11.24 1.07 -7.83
CA VAL A 478 -11.52 2.47 -8.13
C VAL A 478 -12.92 2.57 -8.73
N ARG A 479 -13.85 3.21 -8.05
CA ARG A 479 -15.17 3.58 -8.57
C ARG A 479 -15.06 4.96 -9.23
N LEU A 480 -15.53 5.07 -10.46
CA LEU A 480 -15.54 6.34 -11.19
C LEU A 480 -16.84 7.11 -10.90
N GLU A 481 -16.70 8.39 -10.57
CA GLU A 481 -17.82 9.30 -10.31
C GLU A 481 -18.56 9.64 -11.60
N GLY A 482 -19.89 9.72 -11.50
CA GLY A 482 -20.80 10.17 -12.55
C GLY A 482 -21.09 9.17 -13.66
N ILE A 483 -20.54 7.95 -13.60
CA ILE A 483 -20.76 6.92 -14.63
C ILE A 483 -21.20 5.58 -14.05
N ARG A 484 -21.95 4.83 -14.86
CA ARG A 484 -22.35 3.44 -14.62
C ARG A 484 -22.04 2.58 -15.84
N LEU A 485 -21.52 1.38 -15.61
CA LEU A 485 -21.29 0.42 -16.68
C LEU A 485 -22.63 -0.25 -17.08
N PRO A 486 -22.95 -0.38 -18.38
CA PRO A 486 -24.18 -1.02 -18.82
C PRO A 486 -24.16 -2.51 -18.45
N ALA A 487 -25.23 -3.00 -17.82
CA ALA A 487 -25.31 -4.40 -17.39
C ALA A 487 -25.48 -5.35 -18.60
N GLU A 488 -26.34 -4.99 -19.56
CA GLU A 488 -26.70 -5.83 -20.69
C GLU A 488 -25.56 -6.03 -21.70
N GLN A 489 -24.73 -5.00 -21.90
CA GLN A 489 -23.61 -5.02 -22.87
C GLN A 489 -22.26 -4.95 -22.16
N ARG A 490 -22.19 -5.48 -20.94
CA ARG A 490 -21.00 -5.37 -20.11
C ARG A 490 -19.75 -5.95 -20.79
N ALA A 491 -19.86 -7.10 -21.44
CA ALA A 491 -18.71 -7.73 -22.11
C ALA A 491 -18.09 -6.81 -23.18
N GLN A 492 -18.92 -6.25 -24.06
CA GLN A 492 -18.49 -5.31 -25.09
C GLN A 492 -17.92 -4.02 -24.49
N ALA A 493 -18.57 -3.49 -23.45
CA ALA A 493 -18.07 -2.31 -22.73
C ALA A 493 -16.70 -2.57 -22.10
N VAL A 494 -16.50 -3.74 -21.48
CA VAL A 494 -15.23 -4.14 -20.83
C VAL A 494 -14.10 -4.22 -21.85
N ASP A 495 -14.33 -4.78 -23.03
CA ASP A 495 -13.30 -4.86 -24.07
C ASP A 495 -12.91 -3.48 -24.59
N GLY A 496 -13.89 -2.62 -24.87
CA GLY A 496 -13.64 -1.23 -25.28
C GLY A 496 -12.96 -0.40 -24.20
N ILE A 497 -13.31 -0.62 -22.92
CA ILE A 497 -12.64 -0.02 -21.77
C ILE A 497 -11.18 -0.49 -21.68
N ARG A 498 -10.93 -1.79 -21.82
CA ARG A 498 -9.59 -2.37 -21.76
C ARG A 498 -8.71 -1.77 -22.85
N GLU A 499 -9.21 -1.69 -24.09
CA GLU A 499 -8.50 -1.04 -25.20
C GLU A 499 -8.20 0.42 -24.89
N LEU A 500 -9.20 1.18 -24.42
CA LEU A 500 -9.08 2.62 -24.18
C LEU A 500 -8.13 2.96 -23.02
N LEU A 501 -8.19 2.21 -21.92
CA LEU A 501 -7.48 2.53 -20.68
C LEU A 501 -6.08 1.91 -20.59
N SER A 502 -5.78 0.89 -21.40
CA SER A 502 -4.44 0.27 -21.45
C SER A 502 -3.46 1.04 -22.34
N ALA A 503 -3.96 1.94 -23.19
CA ALA A 503 -3.14 2.63 -24.18
C ALA A 503 -2.14 3.64 -23.57
N GLU A 504 -2.47 4.29 -22.44
CA GLU A 504 -1.61 5.31 -21.85
C GLU A 504 -1.73 5.41 -20.32
N PRO A 505 -0.70 5.92 -19.61
CA PRO A 505 -0.77 6.16 -18.17
C PRO A 505 -1.86 7.16 -17.80
N LEU A 506 -2.64 6.78 -16.80
CA LEU A 506 -3.76 7.57 -16.32
C LEU A 506 -3.38 8.36 -15.06
N ARG A 507 -4.13 9.41 -14.78
CA ARG A 507 -4.08 10.20 -13.54
C ARG A 507 -5.38 9.98 -12.78
N LEU A 508 -5.28 9.50 -11.55
CA LEU A 508 -6.41 9.38 -10.64
C LEU A 508 -6.51 10.64 -9.78
N LYS A 509 -7.70 11.23 -9.68
CA LYS A 509 -8.05 12.25 -8.67
C LYS A 509 -9.15 11.68 -7.79
N TYR A 510 -8.93 11.58 -6.48
CA TYR A 510 -9.92 11.02 -5.54
C TYR A 510 -9.94 11.85 -4.24
N ALA A 511 -11.06 11.81 -3.51
CA ALA A 511 -11.22 12.50 -2.24
C ALA A 511 -10.86 11.55 -1.07
N PRO A 512 -9.93 11.92 -0.17
CA PRO A 512 -9.46 10.99 0.88
C PRO A 512 -10.42 10.80 2.07
N ALA A 513 -11.53 11.54 2.13
CA ALA A 513 -12.43 11.54 3.28
C ALA A 513 -13.52 10.47 3.14
N GLY A 514 -13.49 9.45 4.01
CA GLY A 514 -14.60 8.50 4.19
C GLY A 514 -14.43 7.12 3.54
N GLU A 515 -13.28 6.83 2.95
CA GLU A 515 -13.10 5.59 2.21
C GLU A 515 -12.76 4.39 3.11
N ARG A 516 -13.45 3.28 2.86
CA ARG A 516 -12.94 1.96 3.23
C ARG A 516 -11.58 1.79 2.56
N SER A 517 -10.63 1.18 3.25
CA SER A 517 -9.23 1.15 2.82
C SER A 517 -8.99 0.52 1.44
N ASP A 518 -9.97 -0.17 0.85
CA ASP A 518 -9.90 -0.96 -0.38
C ASP A 518 -10.55 -0.33 -1.62
N LEU A 519 -11.52 0.58 -1.46
CA LEU A 519 -12.27 1.20 -2.56
C LEU A 519 -12.05 2.72 -2.61
N LEU A 520 -11.40 3.19 -3.67
CA LEU A 520 -11.23 4.60 -3.99
C LEU A 520 -12.41 5.07 -4.86
N THR A 521 -12.93 6.26 -4.63
CA THR A 521 -13.96 6.91 -5.46
C THR A 521 -13.39 8.21 -6.04
N GLY A 522 -13.43 8.36 -7.36
CA GLY A 522 -12.85 9.54 -7.98
C GLY A 522 -13.01 9.61 -9.49
N SER A 523 -12.09 10.32 -10.12
CA SER A 523 -12.10 10.63 -11.54
C SER A 523 -10.76 10.32 -12.20
N LEU A 524 -10.80 9.83 -13.43
CA LEU A 524 -9.63 9.49 -14.21
C LEU A 524 -9.40 10.53 -15.31
N TYR A 525 -8.13 10.86 -15.52
CA TYR A 525 -7.71 11.80 -16.53
C TYR A 525 -6.56 11.20 -17.31
N TYR A 526 -6.52 11.45 -18.61
CA TYR A 526 -5.35 11.18 -19.43
C TYR A 526 -4.20 12.10 -19.04
N ARG A 527 -2.98 11.78 -19.50
CA ARG A 527 -1.81 12.65 -19.29
C ARG A 527 -2.04 14.07 -19.84
N ALA A 528 -2.77 14.18 -20.95
CA ALA A 528 -3.16 15.44 -21.57
C ALA A 528 -4.21 16.24 -20.76
N GLY A 529 -4.74 15.68 -19.68
CA GLY A 529 -5.77 16.29 -18.85
C GLY A 529 -7.20 16.04 -19.33
N ALA A 530 -7.39 15.30 -20.43
CA ALA A 530 -8.70 14.90 -20.90
C ALA A 530 -9.39 13.95 -19.92
N ASP A 531 -10.70 14.12 -19.77
CA ASP A 531 -11.54 13.42 -18.81
C ASP A 531 -11.96 12.05 -19.35
N VAL A 532 -11.51 10.98 -18.70
CA VAL A 532 -11.73 9.61 -19.16
C VAL A 532 -13.22 9.24 -19.10
N GLN A 533 -13.94 9.70 -18.08
CA GLN A 533 -15.37 9.38 -17.94
C GLN A 533 -16.19 9.95 -19.10
N ILE A 534 -15.87 11.17 -19.53
CA ILE A 534 -16.49 11.79 -20.71
C ILE A 534 -16.19 10.97 -21.97
N GLU A 535 -14.96 10.49 -22.16
CA GLU A 535 -14.61 9.66 -23.32
C GLU A 535 -15.31 8.29 -23.30
N LEU A 536 -15.48 7.69 -22.12
CA LEU A 536 -16.26 6.46 -21.95
C LEU A 536 -17.73 6.67 -22.34
N ILE A 537 -18.34 7.78 -21.94
CA ILE A 537 -19.72 8.12 -22.31
C ILE A 537 -19.83 8.37 -23.82
N LYS A 538 -18.94 9.18 -24.41
CA LYS A 538 -18.96 9.49 -25.86
C LYS A 538 -18.87 8.25 -26.75
N ARG A 539 -18.18 7.20 -26.28
CA ARG A 539 -18.04 5.92 -26.98
C ARG A 539 -19.18 4.93 -26.66
N GLY A 540 -20.11 5.30 -25.80
CA GLY A 540 -21.19 4.44 -25.33
C GLY A 540 -20.70 3.23 -24.52
N LEU A 541 -19.51 3.33 -23.90
CA LEU A 541 -18.94 2.32 -23.01
C LEU A 541 -19.44 2.48 -21.56
N ALA A 542 -20.02 3.64 -21.24
CA ALA A 542 -20.62 3.93 -19.95
C ALA A 542 -21.85 4.84 -20.11
N THR A 543 -22.74 4.79 -19.14
CA THR A 543 -23.93 5.65 -19.02
C THR A 543 -23.73 6.67 -17.90
N VAL A 544 -24.39 7.83 -17.99
CA VAL A 544 -24.34 8.86 -16.95
C VAL A 544 -25.11 8.36 -15.73
N ASP A 545 -24.48 8.42 -14.55
CA ASP A 545 -25.13 8.16 -13.27
C ASP A 545 -25.42 9.48 -12.58
N GLU A 546 -26.59 10.07 -12.87
CA GLU A 546 -26.96 11.43 -12.44
C GLU A 546 -26.80 11.65 -10.93
N SER A 547 -27.02 10.61 -10.14
CA SER A 547 -26.90 10.65 -8.67
C SER A 547 -25.47 10.85 -8.16
N SER A 548 -24.46 10.56 -8.99
CA SER A 548 -23.04 10.65 -8.63
C SER A 548 -22.25 11.66 -9.46
N VAL A 549 -22.91 12.41 -10.36
CA VAL A 549 -22.24 13.44 -11.17
C VAL A 549 -21.88 14.65 -10.29
N PRO A 550 -20.61 15.09 -10.25
CA PRO A 550 -20.25 16.33 -9.58
C PRO A 550 -20.95 17.53 -10.23
N ALA A 551 -21.50 18.45 -9.43
CA ALA A 551 -22.32 19.57 -9.92
C ALA A 551 -21.68 20.37 -11.07
N GLY A 552 -20.36 20.57 -11.03
CA GLY A 552 -19.62 21.29 -12.08
C GLY A 552 -19.36 20.52 -13.38
N ARG A 553 -19.84 19.27 -13.51
CA ARG A 553 -19.60 18.39 -14.68
C ARG A 553 -20.88 17.92 -15.37
N TYR A 554 -22.06 18.29 -14.86
CA TYR A 554 -23.34 17.83 -15.38
C TYR A 554 -23.51 18.11 -16.88
N ASP A 555 -23.30 19.36 -17.31
CA ASP A 555 -23.46 19.77 -18.72
C ASP A 555 -22.50 19.00 -19.66
N ALA A 556 -21.27 18.75 -19.21
CA ALA A 556 -20.28 18.02 -20.00
C ALA A 556 -20.65 16.53 -20.15
N PHE A 557 -21.25 15.93 -19.12
CA PHE A 557 -21.72 14.55 -19.15
C PHE A 557 -22.97 14.41 -20.03
N GLN A 558 -23.89 15.38 -19.97
CA GLN A 558 -25.06 15.41 -20.84
C GLN A 558 -24.67 15.59 -22.30
N ALA A 559 -23.81 16.56 -22.63
CA ALA A 559 -23.31 16.76 -23.99
C ALA A 559 -22.56 15.53 -24.53
N ALA A 560 -21.83 14.81 -23.67
CA ALA A 560 -21.19 13.55 -24.04
C ALA A 560 -22.22 12.45 -24.34
N SER A 561 -23.29 12.36 -23.55
CA SER A 561 -24.38 11.40 -23.75
C SER A 561 -25.16 11.68 -25.02
N GLU A 562 -25.51 12.95 -25.29
CA GLU A 562 -26.16 13.38 -26.54
C GLU A 562 -25.31 13.03 -27.75
N ARG A 563 -24.00 13.33 -27.71
CA ARG A 563 -23.08 12.98 -28.79
C ARG A 563 -22.97 11.48 -29.04
N ALA A 564 -23.02 10.66 -27.98
CA ALA A 564 -23.03 9.21 -28.13
C ALA A 564 -24.29 8.74 -28.86
N ARG A 565 -25.46 9.33 -28.55
CA ARG A 565 -26.72 9.05 -29.26
C ARG A 565 -26.66 9.48 -30.72
N ASP A 566 -26.16 10.68 -31.01
CA ASP A 566 -26.05 11.20 -32.39
C ASP A 566 -25.16 10.34 -33.28
N LEU A 567 -24.11 9.74 -32.69
CA LEU A 567 -23.19 8.85 -33.40
C LEU A 567 -23.67 7.40 -33.46
N ASN A 568 -24.82 7.07 -32.84
CA ASN A 568 -25.23 5.69 -32.55
C ASN A 568 -24.08 4.87 -31.94
N ALA A 569 -23.27 5.52 -31.09
CA ALA A 569 -22.12 4.91 -30.46
C ALA A 569 -22.57 4.18 -29.18
N GLY A 570 -22.41 2.85 -29.18
CA GLY A 570 -22.69 1.98 -28.04
C GLY A 570 -24.15 1.56 -27.89
N VAL A 571 -24.48 1.10 -26.68
CA VAL A 571 -25.81 0.56 -26.33
C VAL A 571 -26.88 1.62 -26.62
N PRO A 572 -27.94 1.35 -27.42
CA PRO A 572 -29.10 2.21 -27.39
C PRO A 572 -29.56 2.30 -25.93
N ALA A 573 -29.65 3.52 -25.39
CA ALA A 573 -30.21 3.70 -24.05
C ALA A 573 -31.55 2.96 -24.04
N GLY A 574 -31.67 1.93 -23.19
CA GLY A 574 -32.85 1.07 -23.12
C GLY A 574 -34.09 1.95 -23.15
N ASP A 575 -35.06 1.54 -23.98
CA ASP A 575 -36.25 2.33 -24.27
C ASP A 575 -36.81 2.93 -22.96
N PRO A 576 -37.06 4.25 -22.88
CA PRO A 576 -37.56 4.90 -21.67
C PRO A 576 -38.90 4.32 -21.15
N ALA A 577 -39.52 3.40 -21.90
CA ALA A 577 -40.74 2.68 -21.55
C ALA A 577 -40.65 1.86 -20.24
N GLU A 578 -39.46 1.45 -19.77
CA GLU A 578 -39.36 0.74 -18.47
C GLU A 578 -39.35 1.67 -17.25
N ALA A 579 -39.08 2.97 -17.42
CA ALA A 579 -39.06 3.92 -16.31
C ALA A 579 -40.48 4.33 -15.85
N GLU A 580 -41.50 4.25 -16.72
CA GLU A 580 -42.87 4.65 -16.38
C GLU A 580 -43.65 3.56 -15.63
N MET A 581 -43.24 2.28 -15.67
CA MET A 581 -43.97 1.21 -14.97
C MET A 581 -43.62 1.05 -13.48
N SER A 582 -42.65 1.81 -12.95
CA SER A 582 -42.31 1.81 -11.51
C SER A 582 -43.03 2.90 -10.70
N GLY A 583 -43.90 3.72 -11.31
CA GLY A 583 -44.60 4.85 -10.66
C GLY A 583 -46.06 4.60 -10.27
N GLY A 584 -46.63 3.43 -10.55
CA GLY A 584 -48.05 3.14 -10.34
C GLY A 584 -48.38 2.62 -8.93
N GLY A 585 -48.50 3.52 -7.95
CA GLY A 585 -48.92 3.13 -6.59
C GLY A 585 -49.25 4.30 -5.65
N GLY A 586 -49.65 5.46 -6.19
CA GLY A 586 -50.23 6.55 -5.40
C GLY A 586 -51.75 6.44 -5.43
N ALA A 587 -52.34 5.92 -4.36
CA ALA A 587 -53.78 5.93 -4.18
C ALA A 587 -54.28 7.37 -4.09
N ASP A 588 -55.21 7.73 -4.97
CA ASP A 588 -56.04 8.92 -4.88
C ASP A 588 -56.74 8.95 -3.51
N ILE A 589 -56.35 9.91 -2.66
CA ILE A 589 -57.15 10.32 -1.51
C ILE A 589 -58.00 11.50 -1.99
N GLU A 590 -59.29 11.24 -2.24
CA GLU A 590 -60.31 12.25 -2.46
C GLU A 590 -60.38 13.24 -1.27
N PRO A 591 -60.40 14.56 -1.50
CA PRO A 591 -60.75 15.53 -0.46
C PRO A 591 -62.28 15.65 -0.38
N GLY A 592 -62.90 14.82 0.45
CA GLY A 592 -64.33 14.84 0.74
C GLY A 592 -64.65 15.33 2.15
N MET A 593 -65.30 16.49 2.23
CA MET A 593 -66.18 16.98 3.32
C MET A 593 -65.57 17.38 4.67
N GLN A 594 -65.51 18.70 4.89
CA GLN A 594 -65.91 19.31 6.17
C GLN A 594 -67.17 20.15 5.94
N GLN A 595 -68.23 19.82 6.67
CA GLN A 595 -69.25 20.75 7.15
C GLN A 595 -68.96 21.02 8.63
#